data_AF-A0A848Y565-F1
#
_entry.id   AF-A0A848Y565-F1
#
_cell.length_a   1.000
_cell.length_b   1.000
_cell.length_c   1.000
_cell.angle_alpha   90.00
_cell.angle_beta   90.00
_cell.angle_gamma   90.00
#
_symmetry.space_group_name_H-M   'P 1'
#
loop_
_entity.id
_entity.type
_entity.pdbx_description
1 polymer ?
#
loop_
_entity_poly.entity_id
_entity_poly.type
_entity_poly.pdbx_seq_one_letter_code
_entity_poly.pdbx_strand_id
1 'polypeptide(L)' 'MPGKPKLFVTRKLTQDVEDRIASAYEAVFNEDDHIMSPAELVEKAQGCDGMLVTATEKNDASLIGALPDTVRIIATYS' A
#
# COMPACT_ATOMS: atom_id res chain seq x y z
N MET A 1 3.88 23.79 -2.85
CA MET A 1 4.51 22.67 -2.15
C MET A 1 3.94 21.40 -2.76
N PRO A 2 4.72 20.36 -3.08
CA PRO A 2 4.13 19.10 -3.53
C PRO A 2 3.19 18.58 -2.43
N GLY A 3 2.06 17.98 -2.82
CA GLY A 3 1.10 17.39 -1.89
C GLY A 3 1.70 16.24 -1.08
N LYS A 4 0.97 15.72 -0.07
CA LYS A 4 1.41 14.53 0.65
C LYS A 4 1.48 13.35 -0.33
N PRO A 5 2.52 12.48 -0.25
CA PRO A 5 2.58 11.29 -1.08
C PRO A 5 1.43 10.34 -0.76
N LYS A 6 0.96 9.62 -1.77
CA LYS A 6 -0.12 8.64 -1.67
C LYS A 6 0.42 7.27 -1.27
N LEU A 7 -0.10 6.73 -0.17
CA LEU A 7 0.35 5.45 0.38
C LEU A 7 -0.81 4.45 0.40
N PHE A 8 -0.63 3.32 -0.29
CA PHE A 8 -1.57 2.20 -0.20
C PHE A 8 -1.14 1.25 0.93
N VAL A 9 -2.03 1.01 1.90
CA VAL A 9 -1.81 0.11 3.03
C VAL A 9 -2.65 -1.16 2.83
N THR A 10 -2.00 -2.30 2.65
CA THR A 10 -2.67 -3.54 2.22
C THR A 10 -3.39 -4.29 3.32
N ARG A 11 -3.05 -4.02 4.59
CA ARG A 11 -3.59 -4.69 5.77
C ARG A 11 -3.95 -3.67 6.85
N LYS A 12 -4.90 -4.03 7.71
CA LYS A 12 -5.24 -3.22 8.87
C LYS A 12 -4.12 -3.26 9.90
N LEU A 13 -3.75 -2.10 10.41
CA LEU A 13 -2.69 -1.94 11.41
C LEU A 13 -3.31 -1.50 12.74
N THR A 14 -2.46 -1.32 13.76
CA THR A 14 -2.93 -0.71 15.00
C THR A 14 -3.31 0.75 14.76
N GLN A 15 -4.29 1.25 15.52
CA GLN A 15 -4.86 2.59 15.31
C GLN A 15 -3.79 3.70 15.35
N ASP A 16 -2.83 3.60 16.26
CA ASP A 16 -1.73 4.56 16.39
C ASP A 16 -0.83 4.61 15.14
N VAL A 17 -0.65 3.48 14.46
CA VAL A 17 0.08 3.40 13.20
C VAL A 17 -0.74 4.00 12.06
N GLU A 18 -2.04 3.67 11.96
CA GLU A 18 -2.92 4.23 10.93
C GLU A 18 -3.09 5.74 11.08
N ASP A 19 -3.24 6.25 12.32
CA ASP A 19 -3.30 7.68 12.64
C ASP A 19 -2.03 8.41 12.19
N ARG A 20 -0.87 7.82 12.49
CA ARG A 20 0.42 8.35 12.04
C ARG A 20 0.50 8.36 10.51
N ILE A 21 0.08 7.30 9.84
CA ILE A 21 0.06 7.21 8.39
C ILE A 21 -0.85 8.30 7.79
N ALA A 22 -2.09 8.43 8.26
CA ALA A 22 -3.04 9.43 7.80
C ALA A 22 -2.54 10.88 8.04
N SER A 23 -1.75 11.09 9.10
CA SER A 23 -1.13 12.39 9.37
C SER A 23 -0.04 12.74 8.34
N ALA A 24 0.71 11.76 7.83
CA ALA A 24 1.88 11.96 6.98
C ALA A 24 1.61 11.78 5.47
N TYR A 25 0.60 10.98 5.11
CA TYR A 25 0.33 10.54 3.73
C TYR A 25 -1.13 10.78 3.33
N GLU A 26 -1.40 10.84 2.02
CA GLU A 26 -2.74 10.58 1.48
C GLU A 26 -2.93 9.06 1.40
N ALA A 27 -3.46 8.47 2.48
CA ALA A 27 -3.50 7.02 2.62
C ALA A 27 -4.76 6.38 2.02
N VAL A 28 -4.58 5.22 1.41
CA VAL A 28 -5.64 4.30 0.98
C VAL A 28 -5.55 3.07 1.88
N PHE A 29 -6.54 2.87 2.76
CA PHE A 29 -6.54 1.77 3.72
C PHE A 29 -7.39 0.58 3.25
N ASN A 30 -6.98 -0.61 3.67
CA ASN A 30 -7.78 -1.83 3.61
C ASN A 30 -8.65 -1.97 4.87
N GLU A 31 -9.81 -1.29 4.88
CA GLU A 31 -10.65 -1.14 6.09
C GLU A 31 -11.18 -2.45 6.67
N ASP A 32 -11.49 -3.42 5.82
CA ASP A 32 -12.03 -4.74 6.17
C ASP A 32 -10.96 -5.84 6.31
N ASP A 33 -9.68 -5.47 6.14
CA ASP A 33 -8.50 -6.33 6.30
C ASP A 33 -8.53 -7.64 5.50
N HIS A 34 -9.28 -7.71 4.40
CA HIS A 34 -9.30 -8.92 3.59
C HIS A 34 -7.96 -9.10 2.85
N ILE A 35 -7.55 -10.36 2.69
CA ILE A 35 -6.36 -10.68 1.89
C ILE A 35 -6.72 -10.46 0.41
N MET A 36 -6.10 -9.46 -0.19
CA MET A 36 -6.32 -9.10 -1.59
C MET A 36 -5.60 -10.07 -2.54
N SER A 37 -6.22 -10.34 -3.68
CA SER A 37 -5.57 -11.00 -4.81
C SER A 37 -4.50 -10.09 -5.43
N PRO A 38 -3.53 -10.64 -6.20
CA PRO A 38 -2.56 -9.83 -6.93
C PRO A 38 -3.20 -8.80 -7.87
N ALA A 39 -4.35 -9.12 -8.48
CA ALA A 39 -5.07 -8.19 -9.35
C ALA A 39 -5.64 -6.99 -8.56
N GLU A 40 -6.25 -7.25 -7.40
CA GLU A 40 -6.76 -6.20 -6.51
C GLU A 40 -5.65 -5.32 -5.96
N LEU A 41 -4.48 -5.90 -5.66
CA LEU A 41 -3.30 -5.12 -5.24
C LEU A 41 -2.85 -4.14 -6.32
N VAL A 42 -2.77 -4.60 -7.58
CA VAL A 42 -2.39 -3.75 -8.73
C VAL A 42 -3.44 -2.67 -9.00
N GLU A 43 -4.72 -3.00 -8.88
CA GLU A 43 -5.83 -2.05 -9.05
C GLU A 43 -5.79 -0.95 -8.00
N LYS A 44 -5.67 -1.32 -6.71
CA LYS A 44 -5.63 -0.34 -5.61
C LYS A 44 -4.32 0.45 -5.54
N ALA A 45 -3.23 -0.08 -6.10
CA ALA A 45 -1.97 0.64 -6.22
C ALA A 45 -1.99 1.76 -7.28
N GLN A 46 -3.00 1.82 -8.16
CA GLN A 46 -3.09 2.84 -9.21
C GLN A 46 -3.05 4.26 -8.62
N GLY A 47 -2.08 5.06 -9.09
CA GLY A 47 -1.91 6.44 -8.64
C GLY A 47 -1.35 6.59 -7.23
N CYS A 48 -0.93 5.50 -6.58
CA CYS A 48 -0.17 5.55 -5.33
C CYS A 48 1.32 5.70 -5.60
N ASP A 49 2.02 6.41 -4.70
CA ASP A 49 3.47 6.63 -4.76
C ASP A 49 4.24 5.49 -4.05
N GLY A 50 3.58 4.82 -3.10
CA GLY A 50 4.16 3.71 -2.37
C GLY A 50 3.11 2.73 -1.84
N MET A 51 3.60 1.56 -1.43
CA MET A 51 2.80 0.51 -0.79
C MET A 51 3.41 0.12 0.55
N LEU A 52 2.56 -0.06 1.56
CA LEU A 52 2.89 -0.67 2.85
C LEU A 52 2.23 -2.05 2.89
N VAL A 53 3.05 -3.09 2.80
CA VAL A 53 2.65 -4.50 2.72
C VAL A 53 3.03 -5.28 3.97
N THR A 54 2.59 -6.53 4.08
CA THR A 54 2.96 -7.46 5.15
C THR A 54 3.44 -8.80 4.57
N ALA A 55 3.77 -9.77 5.43
CA ALA A 55 4.16 -11.11 5.02
C ALA A 55 3.06 -11.91 4.29
N THR A 56 1.80 -11.47 4.31
CA THR A 56 0.72 -12.17 3.58
C THR A 56 0.74 -11.94 2.09
N GLU A 57 1.34 -10.83 1.63
CA GLU A 57 1.43 -10.51 0.22
C GLU A 57 2.65 -11.20 -0.41
N LYS A 58 2.43 -11.94 -1.50
CA LYS A 58 3.51 -12.49 -2.31
C LYS A 58 4.05 -11.40 -3.24
N ASN A 59 5.05 -10.67 -2.76
CA ASN A 59 5.77 -9.63 -3.51
C ASN A 59 6.78 -10.23 -4.51
N ASP A 60 6.30 -11.10 -5.40
CA ASP A 60 7.13 -11.73 -6.42
C ASP A 60 7.38 -10.83 -7.64
N ALA A 61 8.23 -11.29 -8.56
CA ALA A 61 8.57 -10.54 -9.77
C ALA A 61 7.34 -10.27 -10.67
N SER A 62 6.33 -11.15 -10.64
CA SER A 62 5.11 -10.97 -11.44
C SER A 62 4.26 -9.83 -10.87
N LEU A 63 4.08 -9.78 -9.55
CA LEU A 63 3.37 -8.69 -8.91
C LEU A 63 4.12 -7.38 -9.12
N ILE A 64 5.42 -7.34 -8.80
CA ILE A 64 6.24 -6.12 -8.91
C ILE A 64 6.23 -5.60 -10.36
N GLY A 65 6.36 -6.47 -11.35
CA GLY A 65 6.32 -6.10 -12.77
C GLY A 65 4.95 -5.63 -13.27
N ALA A 66 3.88 -5.89 -12.53
CA ALA A 66 2.52 -5.46 -12.84
C ALA A 66 2.11 -4.16 -12.10
N LEU A 67 2.89 -3.70 -11.13
CA LEU A 67 2.60 -2.47 -10.40
C LEU A 67 2.72 -1.25 -11.34
N PRO A 68 1.93 -0.19 -11.09
CA PRO A 68 2.04 1.04 -11.88
C PRO A 68 3.39 1.74 -11.61
N ASP A 69 3.92 2.40 -12.64
CA ASP A 69 5.19 3.15 -12.57
C ASP A 69 5.21 4.25 -11.48
N THR A 70 4.04 4.64 -10.96
CA THR A 70 3.91 5.58 -9.85
C THR A 70 4.42 5.01 -8.54
N VAL A 71 4.33 3.69 -8.33
CA VAL A 71 4.81 3.05 -7.11
C VAL A 71 6.34 3.01 -7.14
N ARG A 72 6.97 3.85 -6.32
CA ARG A 72 8.44 3.96 -6.23
C ARG A 72 9.03 3.22 -5.03
N ILE A 73 8.19 2.79 -4.09
CA ILE A 73 8.61 2.11 -2.87
C ILE A 73 7.59 1.07 -2.41
N ILE A 74 8.09 -0.09 -1.98
CA ILE A 74 7.33 -1.09 -1.24
C ILE A 74 8.03 -1.22 0.11
N ALA A 75 7.32 -0.89 1.19
CA ALA A 75 7.77 -1.08 2.56
C ALA A 75 7.01 -2.26 3.17
N THR A 76 7.71 -3.16 3.87
CA THR A 76 7.06 -4.29 4.55
C THR A 76 7.00 -4.06 6.05
N TYR A 77 5.85 -4.38 6.64
CA TYR A 77 5.62 -4.45 8.08
C TYR A 77 5.68 -5.93 8.50
N SER A 78 6.81 -6.33 9.09
CA SER A 78 7.18 -7.73 9.38
C SER A 78 7.94 -7.87 10.69
#